data_AF-A0A0B8RQ98-F1
#
_entry.id   AF-A0A0B8RQ98-F1
#
_cell.length_a   1.000
_cell.length_b   1.000
_cell.length_c   1.000
_cell.angle_alpha   90.00
_cell.angle_beta   90.00
_cell.angle_gamma   90.00
#
_symmetry.space_group_name_H-M   'P 1'
#
loop_
_entity.id
_entity.type
_entity.pdbx_description
1 polymer ?
#
loop_
_entity_poly.entity_id
_entity_poly.type
_entity_poly.pdbx_seq_one_letter_code
_entity_poly.pdbx_strand_id
1 'polypeptide(L)'
;MEERSNLVNMMKLSIKILIQSALSLGRTLDSDFPPLQQFFIVLEHCLKHGLKAKKSFIGQNKSFFGPLELVEKLCPEASDLATSVRNLPELKTPIGRGRAWLYLAVMQKKLADYLKVLLDHKCLLSEYYEPDALMMEEEGAVIVGLLVGLNVIDANLCLKGEDLDSQVAVIDFSLYLKDTQCIDNDKGDEGITAVLDQKHYVEELNRHLSCTVGDLQSKIECLEKTNSKLQEELSAATDRIKALQGEQQDLKQENELIRERSEKYAEVTKLDTKVELETYKQSRQGLDEMYSDVWKQLKEEKRIRMELEKELDLQIAMKTEMEIAMKLLEKDTHEKQDTLVALRQQLEEVKAINLQMFNKSQTAESSLQQKKEAISSFEGKTDQMMSSVKQLEDRLQHADKAKKLAEEKNIKLKQELGSKIETLKQQLLQLDSNCSVIERELKSEKEQRQSLQRELHHEKDTTALLKAELQQVEGLKKELRKLQEEKQQLEKICEEQEQALQEMGLHLSQSKLKMEDIKEVNKALKGHAWLKDDEATNCKQCEKEFSISRRKHHCRNCGHIFCNTCSSNELALPSYPKPVRVCDTCHTLLLQRCSSNSS
;
A
#
# COMPACT_ATOMS: atom_id res chain seq x y z
N MET A 1 -33.04 87.99 -25.48
CA MET A 1 -32.30 89.18 -25.95
C MET A 1 -33.04 90.47 -25.59
N GLU A 2 -34.19 90.79 -26.20
CA GLU A 2 -34.92 92.06 -25.94
C GLU A 2 -35.25 92.28 -24.44
N GLU A 3 -35.80 91.26 -23.76
CA GLU A 3 -36.08 91.30 -22.31
C GLU A 3 -34.83 91.59 -21.47
N ARG A 4 -33.66 91.02 -21.83
CA ARG A 4 -32.38 91.25 -21.15
C ARG A 4 -31.90 92.68 -21.34
N SER A 5 -32.00 93.22 -22.55
CA SER A 5 -31.70 94.63 -22.85
C SER A 5 -32.59 95.57 -22.03
N ASN A 6 -33.89 95.27 -21.93
CA ASN A 6 -34.82 96.03 -21.11
C ASN A 6 -34.46 96.00 -19.61
N LEU A 7 -34.09 94.82 -19.07
CA LEU A 7 -33.60 94.69 -17.69
C LEU A 7 -32.29 95.46 -17.44
N VAL A 8 -31.31 95.40 -18.35
CA VAL A 8 -30.06 96.18 -18.27
C VAL A 8 -30.36 97.69 -18.30
N ASN A 9 -31.27 98.14 -19.16
CA ASN A 9 -31.67 99.55 -19.24
C ASN A 9 -32.38 100.02 -17.96
N MET A 10 -33.32 99.24 -17.43
CA MET A 10 -33.96 99.53 -16.14
C MET A 10 -32.95 99.56 -14.98
N MET A 11 -32.02 98.60 -14.94
CA MET A 11 -30.94 98.58 -13.94
C MET A 11 -30.05 99.82 -14.03
N LYS A 12 -29.61 100.19 -15.24
CA LYS A 12 -28.79 101.38 -15.51
C LYS A 12 -29.49 102.67 -15.09
N LEU A 13 -30.79 102.80 -15.36
CA LEU A 13 -31.59 103.95 -14.92
C LEU A 13 -31.76 103.96 -13.40
N SER A 14 -32.05 102.82 -12.78
CA SER A 14 -32.22 102.69 -11.33
C SER A 14 -30.94 103.01 -10.56
N ILE A 15 -29.79 102.44 -10.95
CA ILE A 15 -28.47 102.77 -10.36
C ILE A 15 -28.17 104.27 -10.49
N LYS A 16 -28.43 104.88 -11.67
CA LYS A 16 -28.22 106.31 -11.87
C LYS A 16 -29.08 107.14 -10.92
N ILE A 17 -30.38 106.87 -10.83
CA ILE A 17 -31.31 107.61 -9.96
C ILE A 17 -30.95 107.41 -8.49
N LEU A 18 -30.62 106.18 -8.08
CA LEU A 18 -30.21 105.86 -6.72
C LEU A 18 -28.95 106.64 -6.32
N ILE A 19 -27.87 106.60 -7.12
CA ILE A 19 -26.63 107.33 -6.84
C ILE A 19 -26.89 108.85 -6.83
N GLN A 20 -27.59 109.39 -7.83
CA GLN A 20 -27.88 110.82 -7.91
C GLN A 20 -28.73 111.31 -6.71
N SER A 21 -29.75 110.54 -6.33
CA SER A 21 -30.61 110.87 -5.18
C SER A 21 -29.88 110.73 -3.85
N ALA A 22 -29.08 109.68 -3.66
CA ALA A 22 -28.29 109.47 -2.45
C ALA A 22 -27.25 110.58 -2.23
N LEU A 23 -26.52 110.95 -3.30
CA LEU A 23 -25.57 112.07 -3.25
C LEU A 23 -26.25 113.42 -3.00
N SER A 24 -27.50 113.61 -3.47
CA SER A 24 -28.28 114.81 -3.17
C SER A 24 -28.84 114.84 -1.73
N LEU A 25 -29.04 113.68 -1.11
CA LEU A 25 -29.56 113.55 0.26
C LEU A 25 -28.45 113.68 1.32
N GLY A 26 -27.21 113.31 0.99
CA GLY A 26 -26.02 113.58 1.80
C GLY A 26 -25.96 112.85 3.16
N ARG A 27 -26.79 111.83 3.38
CA ARG A 27 -26.89 111.05 4.63
C ARG A 27 -26.97 109.55 4.35
N THR A 28 -26.68 108.72 5.35
CA THR A 28 -26.89 107.26 5.31
C THR A 28 -28.34 106.93 4.94
N LEU A 29 -28.52 106.02 3.97
CA LEU A 29 -29.83 105.57 3.50
C LEU A 29 -30.47 104.56 4.46
N ASP A 30 -31.78 104.67 4.61
CA ASP A 30 -32.64 103.77 5.39
C ASP A 30 -33.38 102.77 4.47
N SER A 31 -34.13 101.83 5.07
CA SER A 31 -34.95 100.84 4.34
C SER A 31 -36.10 101.45 3.55
N ASP A 32 -36.46 102.69 3.84
CA ASP A 32 -37.71 103.32 3.42
C ASP A 32 -37.48 104.28 2.23
N PHE A 33 -36.20 104.52 1.86
CA PHE A 33 -35.78 105.36 0.75
C PHE A 33 -36.20 104.78 -0.62
N PRO A 34 -37.16 105.39 -1.35
CA PRO A 34 -37.77 104.75 -2.52
C PRO A 34 -36.82 104.41 -3.68
N PRO A 35 -35.79 105.21 -4.03
CA PRO A 35 -34.82 104.84 -5.06
C PRO A 35 -34.03 103.56 -4.73
N LEU A 36 -33.82 103.26 -3.45
CA LEU A 36 -33.11 102.05 -3.00
C LEU A 36 -34.03 100.82 -3.00
N GLN A 37 -35.30 100.97 -2.60
CA GLN A 37 -36.32 99.92 -2.74
C GLN A 37 -36.50 99.53 -4.22
N GLN A 38 -36.66 100.53 -5.11
CA GLN A 38 -36.77 100.33 -6.55
C GLN A 38 -35.53 99.61 -7.12
N PHE A 39 -34.33 99.96 -6.64
CA PHE A 39 -33.10 99.27 -7.03
C PHE A 39 -33.11 97.78 -6.66
N PHE A 40 -33.46 97.43 -5.42
CA PHE A 40 -33.54 96.02 -5.03
C PHE A 40 -34.61 95.25 -5.81
N ILE A 41 -35.74 95.89 -6.14
CA ILE A 41 -36.79 95.30 -7.00
C ILE A 41 -36.25 95.01 -8.42
N VAL A 42 -35.54 95.96 -9.04
CA VAL A 42 -34.96 95.76 -10.38
C VAL A 42 -33.82 94.72 -10.36
N LEU A 43 -33.01 94.68 -9.29
CA LEU A 43 -31.98 93.67 -9.08
C LEU A 43 -32.57 92.25 -8.91
N GLU A 44 -33.65 92.12 -8.14
CA GLU A 44 -34.39 90.87 -7.97
C GLU A 44 -34.92 90.33 -9.30
N HIS A 45 -35.39 91.20 -10.20
CA HIS A 45 -35.79 90.80 -11.56
C HIS A 45 -34.60 90.34 -12.41
N CYS A 46 -33.47 91.06 -12.37
CA CYS A 46 -32.25 90.66 -13.09
C CYS A 46 -31.71 89.30 -12.63
N LEU A 47 -31.76 89.01 -11.33
CA LEU A 47 -31.36 87.73 -10.72
C LEU A 47 -32.41 86.62 -10.89
N LYS A 48 -33.66 86.93 -11.28
CA LYS A 48 -34.69 85.92 -11.59
C LYS A 48 -34.76 85.54 -13.07
N HIS A 49 -34.31 86.41 -13.99
CA HIS A 49 -34.38 86.16 -15.42
C HIS A 49 -33.63 84.87 -15.80
N GLY A 50 -34.35 83.87 -16.31
CA GLY A 50 -33.79 82.59 -16.75
C GLY A 50 -33.44 81.61 -15.63
N LEU A 51 -33.97 81.78 -14.40
CA LEU A 51 -33.81 80.76 -13.34
C LEU A 51 -34.53 79.44 -13.68
N LYS A 52 -33.77 78.34 -13.56
CA LYS A 52 -34.24 76.95 -13.66
C LYS A 52 -35.22 76.63 -12.55
N ALA A 53 -36.35 76.01 -12.90
CA ALA A 53 -37.33 75.54 -11.93
C ALA A 53 -36.86 74.21 -11.29
N LYS A 54 -36.07 74.29 -10.20
CA LYS A 54 -35.76 73.10 -9.39
C LYS A 54 -37.06 72.51 -8.83
N LYS A 55 -37.35 71.26 -9.20
CA LYS A 55 -38.54 70.51 -8.74
C LYS A 55 -38.36 70.13 -7.27
N SER A 56 -39.12 70.75 -6.37
CA SER A 56 -39.28 70.25 -4.99
C SER A 56 -40.53 69.37 -4.89
N PHE A 57 -40.56 68.50 -3.89
CA PHE A 57 -41.72 67.64 -3.60
C PHE A 57 -42.98 68.44 -3.19
N ILE A 58 -42.80 69.74 -2.86
CA ILE A 58 -43.86 70.68 -2.48
C ILE A 58 -43.84 71.91 -3.43
N GLY A 59 -43.66 71.67 -4.73
CA GLY A 59 -43.84 72.68 -5.80
C GLY A 59 -42.56 73.20 -6.46
N GLN A 60 -42.72 74.16 -7.38
CA GLN A 60 -41.60 74.83 -8.07
C GLN A 60 -41.22 76.11 -7.32
N ASN A 61 -40.01 76.18 -6.76
CA ASN A 61 -39.51 77.38 -6.10
C ASN A 61 -38.37 78.01 -6.92
N LYS A 62 -38.68 79.08 -7.67
CA LYS A 62 -37.70 79.88 -8.41
C LYS A 62 -37.07 80.96 -7.51
N SER A 63 -36.36 80.54 -6.47
CA SER A 63 -35.61 81.49 -5.63
C SER A 63 -34.23 81.80 -6.23
N PHE A 64 -33.91 83.11 -6.28
CA PHE A 64 -32.59 83.62 -6.66
C PHE A 64 -31.54 83.50 -5.52
N PHE A 65 -31.93 83.03 -4.33
CA PHE A 65 -31.00 82.83 -3.21
C PHE A 65 -30.06 81.64 -3.42
N GLY A 66 -30.48 80.58 -4.11
CA GLY A 66 -29.63 79.40 -4.38
C GLY A 66 -28.30 79.72 -5.09
N PRO A 67 -28.29 80.59 -6.12
CA PRO A 67 -27.06 81.18 -6.66
C PRO A 67 -26.23 81.96 -5.63
N LEU A 68 -26.86 82.73 -4.74
CA LEU A 68 -26.16 83.55 -3.73
C LEU A 68 -25.51 82.70 -2.63
N GLU A 69 -26.08 81.54 -2.31
CA GLU A 69 -25.47 80.51 -1.43
C GLU A 69 -24.16 79.91 -2.00
N LEU A 70 -23.86 80.10 -3.30
CA LEU A 70 -22.55 79.74 -3.85
C LEU A 70 -21.44 80.72 -3.42
N VAL A 71 -21.77 81.97 -3.10
CA VAL A 71 -20.77 82.99 -2.71
C VAL A 71 -20.07 82.58 -1.41
N GLU A 72 -20.79 82.03 -0.44
CA GLU A 72 -20.23 81.48 0.82
C GLU A 72 -19.12 80.44 0.57
N LYS A 73 -19.23 79.68 -0.53
CA LYS A 73 -18.28 78.60 -0.89
C LYS A 73 -17.12 79.09 -1.77
N LEU A 74 -17.32 80.19 -2.50
CA LEU A 74 -16.35 80.75 -3.45
C LEU A 74 -15.56 81.94 -2.87
N CYS A 75 -16.09 82.59 -1.84
CA CYS A 75 -15.51 83.78 -1.22
C CYS A 75 -15.64 83.69 0.32
N PRO A 76 -14.59 83.28 1.04
CA PRO A 76 -14.62 83.15 2.50
C PRO A 76 -15.02 84.44 3.24
N GLU A 77 -14.74 85.62 2.66
CA GLU A 77 -15.17 86.94 3.17
C GLU A 77 -16.71 87.04 3.33
N ALA A 78 -17.49 86.27 2.55
CA ALA A 78 -18.94 86.24 2.62
C ALA A 78 -19.51 85.34 3.73
N SER A 79 -18.66 84.61 4.48
CA SER A 79 -19.10 83.65 5.50
C SER A 79 -19.89 84.32 6.64
N ASP A 80 -19.48 85.51 7.08
CA ASP A 80 -20.18 86.28 8.12
C ASP A 80 -21.55 86.78 7.63
N LEU A 81 -21.64 87.18 6.35
CA LEU A 81 -22.91 87.59 5.72
C LEU A 81 -23.86 86.40 5.62
N ALA A 82 -23.38 85.26 5.10
CA ALA A 82 -24.20 84.06 4.95
C ALA A 82 -24.67 83.51 6.30
N THR A 83 -23.81 83.56 7.33
CA THR A 83 -24.15 83.24 8.72
C THR A 83 -25.20 84.20 9.28
N SER A 84 -25.06 85.50 9.03
CA SER A 84 -26.04 86.51 9.44
C SER A 84 -27.42 86.24 8.82
N VAL A 85 -27.50 86.00 7.51
CA VAL A 85 -28.77 85.67 6.82
C VAL A 85 -29.39 84.37 7.36
N ARG A 86 -28.56 83.37 7.69
CA ARG A 86 -29.01 82.07 8.23
C ARG A 86 -29.56 82.18 9.65
N ASN A 87 -29.07 83.14 10.43
CA ASN A 87 -29.40 83.34 11.84
C ASN A 87 -30.56 84.34 12.08
N LEU A 88 -31.22 84.83 11.03
CA LEU A 88 -32.43 85.66 11.16
C LEU A 88 -33.68 84.76 11.33
N PRO A 89 -34.25 84.63 12.55
CA PRO A 89 -35.34 83.68 12.81
C PRO A 89 -36.67 84.09 12.18
N GLU A 90 -36.82 85.37 11.83
CA GLU A 90 -38.04 85.94 11.25
C GLU A 90 -38.24 85.54 9.77
N LEU A 91 -37.16 85.17 9.06
CA LEU A 91 -37.16 84.89 7.62
C LEU A 91 -37.50 83.43 7.30
N LYS A 92 -38.75 83.24 6.88
CA LYS A 92 -39.40 81.95 6.60
C LYS A 92 -39.22 81.52 5.15
N THR A 93 -39.08 82.44 4.17
CA THR A 93 -38.93 82.08 2.75
C THR A 93 -37.48 82.17 2.23
N PRO A 94 -37.11 81.34 1.22
CA PRO A 94 -35.86 81.52 0.49
C PRO A 94 -35.77 82.84 -0.31
N ILE A 95 -36.87 83.58 -0.53
CA ILE A 95 -36.87 84.85 -1.25
C ILE A 95 -36.52 86.00 -0.29
N GLY A 96 -37.13 86.03 0.90
CA GLY A 96 -36.77 86.97 1.96
C GLY A 96 -35.31 86.82 2.41
N ARG A 97 -34.79 85.58 2.46
CA ARG A 97 -33.35 85.32 2.67
C ARG A 97 -32.48 85.88 1.54
N GLY A 98 -32.91 85.75 0.29
CA GLY A 98 -32.26 86.40 -0.86
C GLY A 98 -32.23 87.93 -0.74
N ARG A 99 -33.31 88.56 -0.27
CA ARG A 99 -33.39 90.01 -0.06
C ARG A 99 -32.50 90.47 1.09
N ALA A 100 -32.53 89.79 2.23
CA ALA A 100 -31.64 90.06 3.36
C ALA A 100 -30.15 89.92 2.99
N TRP A 101 -29.81 88.91 2.18
CA TRP A 101 -28.47 88.75 1.62
C TRP A 101 -28.07 89.96 0.77
N LEU A 102 -28.95 90.42 -0.13
CA LEU A 102 -28.69 91.61 -0.97
C LEU A 102 -28.55 92.90 -0.14
N TYR A 103 -29.38 93.08 0.89
CA TYR A 103 -29.33 94.24 1.78
C TYR A 103 -27.99 94.28 2.52
N LEU A 104 -27.57 93.17 3.12
CA LEU A 104 -26.28 93.05 3.79
C LEU A 104 -25.09 93.22 2.83
N ALA A 105 -25.18 92.73 1.59
CA ALA A 105 -24.13 92.89 0.58
C ALA A 105 -23.95 94.36 0.14
N VAL A 106 -25.03 95.17 0.16
CA VAL A 106 -24.96 96.62 -0.04
C VAL A 106 -24.39 97.33 1.18
N MET A 107 -24.82 96.97 2.40
CA MET A 107 -24.27 97.53 3.65
C MET A 107 -22.76 97.26 3.79
N GLN A 108 -22.28 96.08 3.37
CA GLN A 108 -20.86 95.72 3.29
C GLN A 108 -20.11 96.37 2.11
N LYS A 109 -20.81 97.04 1.20
CA LYS A 109 -20.25 97.64 -0.05
C LYS A 109 -19.51 96.60 -0.91
N LYS A 110 -20.04 95.37 -0.92
CA LYS A 110 -19.45 94.15 -1.53
C LYS A 110 -20.35 93.47 -2.56
N LEU A 111 -21.56 93.97 -2.80
CA LEU A 111 -22.51 93.40 -3.78
C LEU A 111 -21.91 93.18 -5.18
N ALA A 112 -21.13 94.13 -5.69
CA ALA A 112 -20.48 94.01 -7.00
C ALA A 112 -19.41 92.90 -7.00
N ASP A 113 -18.53 92.86 -5.98
CA ASP A 113 -17.49 91.83 -5.82
C ASP A 113 -18.12 90.42 -5.76
N TYR A 114 -19.13 90.23 -4.92
CA TYR A 114 -19.78 88.92 -4.73
C TYR A 114 -20.52 88.43 -5.98
N LEU A 115 -21.23 89.32 -6.70
CA LEU A 115 -21.88 88.95 -7.95
C LEU A 115 -20.87 88.71 -9.08
N LYS A 116 -19.72 89.40 -9.07
CA LYS A 116 -18.60 89.10 -9.97
C LYS A 116 -18.07 87.67 -9.74
N VAL A 117 -17.86 87.27 -8.49
CA VAL A 117 -17.40 85.91 -8.15
C VAL A 117 -18.33 84.83 -8.72
N LEU A 118 -19.64 85.07 -8.79
CA LEU A 118 -20.59 84.17 -9.46
C LEU A 118 -20.41 84.14 -10.98
N LEU A 119 -20.24 85.30 -11.62
CA LEU A 119 -20.01 85.42 -13.07
C LEU A 119 -18.67 84.81 -13.51
N ASP A 120 -17.63 84.92 -12.68
CA ASP A 120 -16.32 84.30 -12.94
C ASP A 120 -16.41 82.75 -12.87
N HIS A 121 -17.46 82.20 -12.23
CA HIS A 121 -17.69 80.76 -12.05
C HIS A 121 -18.94 80.24 -12.82
N LYS A 122 -19.16 80.68 -14.07
CA LYS A 122 -20.33 80.31 -14.90
C LYS A 122 -20.67 78.80 -14.93
N CYS A 123 -19.68 77.91 -14.81
CA CYS A 123 -19.90 76.45 -14.75
C CYS A 123 -20.83 76.06 -13.58
N LEU A 124 -20.62 76.59 -12.38
CA LEU A 124 -21.46 76.33 -11.21
C LEU A 124 -22.80 77.08 -11.31
N LEU A 125 -22.76 78.30 -11.85
CA LEU A 125 -23.96 79.13 -12.07
C LEU A 125 -24.96 78.46 -13.03
N SER A 126 -24.46 77.65 -13.98
CA SER A 126 -25.27 76.89 -14.95
C SER A 126 -26.17 75.82 -14.33
N GLU A 127 -25.97 75.42 -13.06
CA GLU A 127 -26.91 74.55 -12.34
C GLU A 127 -28.24 75.26 -11.99
N TYR A 128 -28.23 76.60 -11.97
CA TYR A 128 -29.34 77.42 -11.48
C TYR A 128 -29.99 78.28 -12.58
N TYR A 129 -29.25 78.59 -13.65
CA TYR A 129 -29.74 79.41 -14.78
C TYR A 129 -29.73 78.63 -16.10
N GLU A 130 -30.70 78.94 -16.97
CA GLU A 130 -30.67 78.53 -18.37
C GLU A 130 -29.55 79.27 -19.15
N PRO A 131 -29.03 78.71 -20.27
CA PRO A 131 -27.87 79.28 -20.96
C PRO A 131 -28.07 80.71 -21.48
N ASP A 132 -29.31 81.09 -21.81
CA ASP A 132 -29.69 82.39 -22.35
C ASP A 132 -30.05 83.42 -21.24
N ALA A 133 -29.91 83.05 -19.97
CA ALA A 133 -30.21 83.90 -18.83
C ALA A 133 -29.29 85.13 -18.75
N LEU A 134 -29.80 86.23 -18.18
CA LEU A 134 -29.07 87.50 -18.04
C LEU A 134 -27.72 87.30 -17.32
N MET A 135 -27.69 86.52 -16.23
CA MET A 135 -26.48 86.23 -15.46
C MET A 135 -25.52 85.22 -16.13
N MET A 136 -25.92 84.58 -17.24
CA MET A 136 -25.06 83.67 -18.01
C MET A 136 -24.38 84.36 -19.19
N GLU A 137 -24.86 85.53 -19.60
CA GLU A 137 -24.51 86.23 -20.84
C GLU A 137 -23.60 87.46 -20.57
N GLU A 138 -23.45 88.36 -21.56
CA GLU A 138 -22.65 89.59 -21.41
C GLU A 138 -23.39 90.65 -20.58
N GLU A 139 -24.73 90.68 -20.66
CA GLU A 139 -25.58 91.60 -19.91
C GLU A 139 -25.35 91.55 -18.39
N GLY A 140 -25.10 90.37 -17.82
CA GLY A 140 -24.78 90.20 -16.41
C GLY A 140 -23.46 90.88 -16.01
N ALA A 141 -22.44 90.79 -16.85
CA ALA A 141 -21.16 91.46 -16.62
C ALA A 141 -21.28 92.99 -16.69
N VAL A 142 -22.12 93.50 -17.59
CA VAL A 142 -22.46 94.94 -17.67
C VAL A 142 -23.17 95.40 -16.40
N ILE A 143 -24.14 94.64 -15.87
CA ILE A 143 -24.79 94.98 -14.59
C ILE A 143 -23.77 94.98 -13.44
N VAL A 144 -22.94 93.96 -13.30
CA VAL A 144 -21.93 93.90 -12.23
C VAL A 144 -20.93 95.06 -12.33
N GLY A 145 -20.53 95.47 -13.54
CA GLY A 145 -19.71 96.68 -13.73
C GLY A 145 -20.40 97.97 -13.28
N LEU A 146 -21.70 98.11 -13.50
CA LEU A 146 -22.50 99.26 -13.02
C LEU A 146 -22.65 99.26 -11.49
N LEU A 147 -22.79 98.08 -10.87
CA LEU A 147 -22.97 97.95 -9.42
C LEU A 147 -21.77 98.46 -8.60
N VAL A 148 -20.56 98.48 -9.16
CA VAL A 148 -19.37 99.08 -8.51
C VAL A 148 -19.61 100.55 -8.12
N GLY A 149 -20.43 101.28 -8.88
CA GLY A 149 -20.80 102.66 -8.59
C GLY A 149 -21.58 102.84 -7.28
N LEU A 150 -22.18 101.77 -6.73
CA LEU A 150 -22.92 101.82 -5.47
C LEU A 150 -22.00 101.86 -4.24
N ASN A 151 -20.71 101.58 -4.37
CA ASN A 151 -19.76 101.58 -3.24
C ASN A 151 -19.54 102.99 -2.63
N VAL A 152 -20.01 104.06 -3.30
CA VAL A 152 -20.05 105.43 -2.75
C VAL A 152 -21.21 105.67 -1.80
N ILE A 153 -22.24 104.80 -1.82
CA ILE A 153 -23.44 104.93 -1.01
C ILE A 153 -23.14 104.45 0.41
N ASP A 154 -23.77 105.09 1.39
CA ASP A 154 -23.81 104.63 2.76
C ASP A 154 -25.25 104.25 3.12
N ALA A 155 -25.44 103.07 3.71
CA ALA A 155 -26.77 102.50 3.96
C ALA A 155 -26.80 101.68 5.25
N ASN A 156 -27.87 101.82 6.02
CA ASN A 156 -28.12 101.09 7.26
C ASN A 156 -29.56 100.57 7.25
N LEU A 157 -29.73 99.32 6.81
CA LEU A 157 -31.03 98.78 6.42
C LEU A 157 -31.62 97.90 7.52
N CYS A 158 -32.83 98.22 7.96
CA CYS A 158 -33.54 97.45 8.97
C CYS A 158 -34.05 96.11 8.38
N LEU A 159 -33.58 94.98 8.93
CA LEU A 159 -33.93 93.63 8.46
C LEU A 159 -35.17 93.08 9.20
N LYS A 160 -36.34 93.67 8.97
CA LYS A 160 -37.63 93.14 9.44
C LYS A 160 -38.03 91.93 8.59
N GLY A 161 -38.21 90.76 9.19
CA GLY A 161 -38.41 89.54 8.41
C GLY A 161 -39.74 89.46 7.67
N GLU A 162 -40.82 89.98 8.26
CA GLU A 162 -42.16 89.87 7.67
C GLU A 162 -42.33 90.74 6.41
N ASP A 163 -41.68 91.90 6.37
CA ASP A 163 -41.63 92.77 5.18
C ASP A 163 -40.86 92.08 4.05
N LEU A 164 -39.67 91.53 4.33
CA LEU A 164 -38.80 90.93 3.33
C LEU A 164 -39.38 89.65 2.71
N ASP A 165 -40.12 88.84 3.47
CA ASP A 165 -40.82 87.66 2.94
C ASP A 165 -42.08 88.03 2.11
N SER A 166 -42.72 89.17 2.37
CA SER A 166 -44.02 89.53 1.77
C SER A 166 -43.97 90.60 0.66
N GLN A 167 -42.90 91.41 0.59
CA GLN A 167 -42.77 92.52 -0.35
C GLN A 167 -43.04 92.10 -1.81
N VAL A 168 -44.03 92.73 -2.44
CA VAL A 168 -44.37 92.51 -3.85
C VAL A 168 -43.44 93.33 -4.73
N ALA A 169 -42.67 92.66 -5.58
CA ALA A 169 -41.69 93.31 -6.45
C ALA A 169 -42.38 93.94 -7.68
N VAL A 170 -42.88 95.17 -7.55
CA VAL A 170 -43.45 95.97 -8.65
C VAL A 170 -42.54 97.16 -8.95
N ILE A 171 -42.17 97.33 -10.22
CA ILE A 171 -41.35 98.45 -10.70
C ILE A 171 -42.26 99.68 -10.84
N ASP A 172 -42.13 100.69 -9.98
CA ASP A 172 -42.87 101.94 -10.13
C ASP A 172 -42.24 102.83 -11.21
N PHE A 173 -42.98 103.10 -12.29
CA PHE A 173 -42.53 103.98 -13.37
C PHE A 173 -42.71 105.47 -13.08
N SER A 174 -43.44 105.86 -12.01
CA SER A 174 -43.70 107.27 -11.69
C SER A 174 -42.43 108.07 -11.37
N LEU A 175 -41.41 107.40 -10.81
CA LEU A 175 -40.10 107.96 -10.47
C LEU A 175 -39.27 108.42 -11.69
N TYR A 176 -39.70 108.09 -12.91
CA TYR A 176 -38.97 108.36 -14.16
C TYR A 176 -39.64 109.48 -15.01
N LEU A 177 -40.64 110.20 -14.50
CA LEU A 177 -41.64 110.92 -15.33
C LEU A 177 -42.02 112.40 -14.97
N LYS A 178 -41.36 113.12 -14.05
CA LYS A 178 -41.84 114.44 -13.55
C LYS A 178 -40.96 115.67 -13.84
N ASP A 179 -41.56 116.81 -14.26
CA ASP A 179 -41.03 118.20 -14.09
C ASP A 179 -42.04 119.38 -14.38
N THR A 180 -41.77 120.62 -13.89
CA THR A 180 -42.22 122.02 -14.33
C THR A 180 -43.52 122.83 -13.88
N GLN A 181 -43.39 124.16 -13.55
CA GLN A 181 -44.31 125.40 -13.67
C GLN A 181 -44.97 126.20 -12.44
N CYS A 182 -45.54 127.45 -12.64
CA CYS A 182 -45.68 128.64 -11.68
C CYS A 182 -47.00 129.58 -11.69
N ILE A 183 -47.12 130.76 -10.95
CA ILE A 183 -48.37 131.61 -10.61
C ILE A 183 -48.15 133.20 -10.32
N ASP A 184 -49.15 134.17 -10.40
CA ASP A 184 -49.09 135.69 -10.02
C ASP A 184 -50.43 136.62 -9.91
N ASN A 185 -50.42 137.91 -9.37
CA ASN A 185 -51.35 139.20 -9.38
C ASN A 185 -52.71 139.41 -8.51
N ASP A 186 -53.51 140.54 -8.25
CA ASP A 186 -53.60 142.10 -8.14
C ASP A 186 -55.11 142.60 -7.71
N LYS A 187 -55.79 143.79 -7.37
CA LYS A 187 -55.80 145.32 -7.05
C LYS A 187 -57.20 145.83 -6.37
N GLY A 188 -57.77 147.07 -6.04
CA GLY A 188 -57.59 148.60 -5.98
C GLY A 188 -58.88 149.55 -5.57
N ASP A 189 -58.75 150.90 -5.24
CA ASP A 189 -59.67 152.16 -5.37
C ASP A 189 -60.73 152.84 -4.30
N GLU A 190 -61.23 154.14 -4.46
CA GLU A 190 -62.08 155.08 -3.53
C GLU A 190 -63.13 156.13 -4.23
N GLY A 191 -63.89 157.21 -3.77
CA GLY A 191 -64.14 158.18 -2.59
C GLY A 191 -65.26 159.37 -2.73
N ILE A 192 -65.35 160.47 -1.88
CA ILE A 192 -66.03 161.90 -1.99
C ILE A 192 -67.56 162.24 -1.51
N THR A 193 -68.22 163.43 -1.10
CA THR A 193 -68.14 164.83 -0.40
C THR A 193 -69.55 165.58 -0.04
N ALA A 194 -69.68 166.84 0.58
CA ALA A 194 -70.94 167.68 0.98
C ALA A 194 -70.73 169.28 1.25
N VAL A 195 -71.54 170.33 1.75
CA VAL A 195 -72.91 170.73 2.38
C VAL A 195 -73.20 172.34 2.53
N LEU A 196 -74.40 172.95 2.96
CA LEU A 196 -74.70 174.45 3.24
C LEU A 196 -75.90 174.90 4.21
N ASP A 197 -75.69 175.23 5.52
CA ASP A 197 -76.49 176.15 6.44
C ASP A 197 -75.70 176.38 7.77
N GLN A 198 -75.76 177.57 8.39
CA GLN A 198 -74.94 177.95 9.57
C GLN A 198 -75.71 178.22 10.87
N LYS A 199 -77.05 178.38 10.89
CA LYS A 199 -77.77 178.49 12.19
C LYS A 199 -78.08 177.11 12.77
N HIS A 200 -78.54 176.20 11.92
CA HIS A 200 -78.79 174.81 12.27
C HIS A 200 -77.53 174.15 12.89
N TYR A 201 -76.35 174.54 12.40
CA TYR A 201 -75.03 174.09 12.88
C TYR A 201 -74.85 174.16 14.40
N VAL A 202 -75.35 175.17 15.11
CA VAL A 202 -75.09 175.31 16.57
C VAL A 202 -76.00 174.42 17.41
N GLU A 203 -77.28 174.30 17.01
CA GLU A 203 -78.24 173.40 17.64
C GLU A 203 -77.86 171.93 17.36
N GLU A 204 -77.45 171.65 16.12
CA GLU A 204 -76.95 170.36 15.68
C GLU A 204 -75.60 170.00 16.34
N LEU A 205 -74.71 170.97 16.58
CA LEU A 205 -73.46 170.77 17.32
C LEU A 205 -73.72 170.40 18.78
N ASN A 206 -74.68 171.05 19.46
CA ASN A 206 -75.07 170.66 20.82
C ASN A 206 -75.73 169.27 20.86
N ARG A 207 -76.55 168.93 19.85
CA ARG A 207 -77.10 167.57 19.69
C ARG A 207 -76.00 166.55 19.49
N HIS A 208 -75.05 166.81 18.58
CA HIS A 208 -73.85 166.00 18.37
C HIS A 208 -73.00 165.87 19.64
N LEU A 209 -72.83 166.93 20.42
CA LEU A 209 -72.03 166.89 21.65
C LEU A 209 -72.70 166.00 22.71
N SER A 210 -74.03 166.11 22.86
CA SER A 210 -74.81 165.24 23.77
C SER A 210 -74.78 163.78 23.33
N CYS A 211 -74.93 163.50 22.03
CA CYS A 211 -74.75 162.16 21.46
C CYS A 211 -73.32 161.64 21.70
N THR A 212 -72.30 162.46 21.45
CA THR A 212 -70.88 162.09 21.66
C THR A 212 -70.59 161.77 23.12
N VAL A 213 -71.18 162.51 24.07
CA VAL A 213 -71.06 162.21 25.51
C VAL A 213 -71.73 160.87 25.86
N GLY A 214 -72.91 160.59 25.30
CA GLY A 214 -73.58 159.29 25.46
C GLY A 214 -72.80 158.12 24.85
N ASP A 215 -72.24 158.30 23.65
CA ASP A 215 -71.40 157.32 22.97
C ASP A 215 -70.11 157.06 23.76
N LEU A 216 -69.52 158.10 24.37
CA LEU A 216 -68.33 157.97 25.23
C LEU A 216 -68.68 157.26 26.55
N GLN A 217 -69.82 157.56 27.17
CA GLN A 217 -70.31 156.85 28.36
C GLN A 217 -70.56 155.36 28.06
N SER A 218 -71.21 155.04 26.94
CA SER A 218 -71.43 153.66 26.49
C SER A 218 -70.11 152.92 26.22
N LYS A 219 -69.11 153.61 25.62
CA LYS A 219 -67.76 153.07 25.42
C LYS A 219 -67.03 152.84 26.75
N ILE A 220 -67.16 153.74 27.73
CA ILE A 220 -66.58 153.56 29.08
C ILE A 220 -67.19 152.32 29.73
N GLU A 221 -68.52 152.19 29.81
CA GLU A 221 -69.17 150.99 30.34
C GLU A 221 -68.74 149.69 29.62
N CYS A 222 -68.57 149.75 28.31
CA CYS A 222 -68.12 148.62 27.50
C CYS A 222 -66.67 148.22 27.83
N LEU A 223 -65.78 149.21 27.97
CA LEU A 223 -64.39 149.01 28.36
C LEU A 223 -64.28 148.49 29.81
N GLU A 224 -65.09 148.99 30.74
CA GLU A 224 -65.16 148.50 32.13
C GLU A 224 -65.59 147.03 32.20
N LYS A 225 -66.67 146.66 31.50
CA LYS A 225 -67.13 145.26 31.39
C LYS A 225 -66.08 144.36 30.75
N THR A 226 -65.38 144.84 29.72
CA THR A 226 -64.29 144.12 29.06
C THR A 226 -63.07 143.95 29.98
N ASN A 227 -62.71 144.99 30.75
CA ASN A 227 -61.61 144.96 31.71
C ASN A 227 -61.90 143.99 32.86
N SER A 228 -63.13 143.94 33.39
CA SER A 228 -63.56 142.94 34.38
C SER A 228 -63.37 141.51 33.86
N LYS A 229 -63.81 141.24 32.63
CA LYS A 229 -63.65 139.93 31.99
C LYS A 229 -62.19 139.55 31.76
N LEU A 230 -61.34 140.52 31.38
CA LEU A 230 -59.89 140.31 31.24
C LEU A 230 -59.21 140.05 32.60
N GLN A 231 -59.69 140.65 33.70
CA GLN A 231 -59.19 140.36 35.05
C GLN A 231 -59.57 138.94 35.51
N GLU A 232 -60.80 138.49 35.22
CA GLU A 232 -61.25 137.11 35.47
C GLU A 232 -60.42 136.10 34.65
N GLU A 233 -60.23 136.34 33.37
CA GLU A 233 -59.40 135.51 32.48
C GLU A 233 -57.93 135.48 32.92
N LEU A 234 -57.37 136.61 33.35
CA LEU A 234 -56.02 136.70 33.90
C LEU A 234 -55.87 135.92 35.21
N SER A 235 -56.86 135.96 36.11
CA SER A 235 -56.85 135.14 37.33
C SER A 235 -56.91 133.65 36.99
N ALA A 236 -57.83 133.25 36.12
CA ALA A 236 -57.96 131.85 35.69
C ALA A 236 -56.71 131.33 34.97
N ALA A 237 -56.04 132.17 34.16
CA ALA A 237 -54.75 131.83 33.55
C ALA A 237 -53.64 131.71 34.61
N THR A 238 -53.60 132.61 35.59
CA THR A 238 -52.62 132.59 36.69
C THR A 238 -52.76 131.33 37.54
N ASP A 239 -53.97 130.89 37.84
CA ASP A 239 -54.20 129.67 38.64
C ASP A 239 -53.90 128.38 37.87
N ARG A 240 -54.15 128.35 36.54
CA ARG A 240 -53.64 127.28 35.67
C ARG A 240 -52.12 127.20 35.64
N ILE A 241 -51.42 128.35 35.61
CA ILE A 241 -49.95 128.39 35.66
C ILE A 241 -49.44 127.82 36.99
N LYS A 242 -50.06 128.14 38.13
CA LYS A 242 -49.72 127.55 39.44
C LYS A 242 -49.92 126.03 39.44
N ALA A 243 -51.05 125.54 38.90
CA ALA A 243 -51.33 124.10 38.81
C ALA A 243 -50.27 123.36 37.98
N LEU A 244 -49.98 123.86 36.78
CA LEU A 244 -48.94 123.31 35.89
C LEU A 244 -47.52 123.38 36.50
N GLN A 245 -47.23 124.39 37.33
CA GLN A 245 -45.98 124.46 38.08
C GLN A 245 -45.90 123.38 39.18
N GLY A 246 -47.01 123.07 39.85
CA GLY A 246 -47.13 121.94 40.78
C GLY A 246 -46.91 120.60 40.07
N GLU A 247 -47.69 120.32 39.01
CA GLU A 247 -47.55 119.10 38.20
C GLU A 247 -46.12 118.93 37.66
N GLN A 248 -45.47 120.00 37.20
CA GLN A 248 -44.08 119.93 36.75
C GLN A 248 -43.11 119.62 37.91
N GLN A 249 -43.37 120.09 39.13
CA GLN A 249 -42.55 119.77 40.30
C GLN A 249 -42.72 118.30 40.72
N ASP A 250 -43.94 117.79 40.74
CA ASP A 250 -44.23 116.41 41.10
C ASP A 250 -43.66 115.44 40.06
N LEU A 251 -43.83 115.72 38.76
CA LEU A 251 -43.21 114.95 37.67
C LEU A 251 -41.68 114.98 37.73
N LYS A 252 -41.05 116.08 38.18
CA LYS A 252 -39.60 116.13 38.39
C LYS A 252 -39.16 115.20 39.53
N GLN A 253 -39.92 115.12 40.63
CA GLN A 253 -39.62 114.20 41.73
C GLN A 253 -39.83 112.73 41.31
N GLU A 254 -40.90 112.42 40.58
CA GLU A 254 -41.14 111.06 40.09
C GLU A 254 -40.06 110.61 39.10
N ASN A 255 -39.66 111.46 38.15
CA ASN A 255 -38.58 111.14 37.21
C ASN A 255 -37.24 110.89 37.93
N GLU A 256 -36.92 111.66 38.98
CA GLU A 256 -35.70 111.43 39.77
C GLU A 256 -35.75 110.12 40.57
N LEU A 257 -36.91 109.76 41.14
CA LEU A 257 -37.12 108.47 41.80
C LEU A 257 -37.04 107.28 40.83
N ILE A 258 -37.51 107.47 39.58
CA ILE A 258 -37.36 106.48 38.50
C ILE A 258 -35.89 106.37 38.09
N ARG A 259 -35.16 107.48 37.94
CA ARG A 259 -33.73 107.51 37.62
C ARG A 259 -32.90 106.78 38.69
N GLU A 260 -33.07 107.13 39.96
CA GLU A 260 -32.43 106.45 41.08
C GLU A 260 -32.71 104.93 41.09
N ARG A 261 -33.95 104.52 40.84
CA ARG A 261 -34.33 103.11 40.81
C ARG A 261 -33.71 102.38 39.63
N SER A 262 -33.64 103.01 38.46
CA SER A 262 -33.02 102.48 37.25
C SER A 262 -31.51 102.31 37.44
N GLU A 263 -30.83 103.30 38.02
CA GLU A 263 -29.39 103.24 38.32
C GLU A 263 -29.06 102.16 39.36
N LYS A 264 -29.86 102.05 40.43
CA LYS A 264 -29.71 100.97 41.43
C LYS A 264 -29.92 99.59 40.81
N TYR A 265 -30.92 99.43 39.94
CA TYR A 265 -31.16 98.16 39.24
C TYR A 265 -30.01 97.81 38.28
N ALA A 266 -29.56 98.78 37.48
CA ALA A 266 -28.45 98.59 36.54
C ALA A 266 -27.13 98.20 37.24
N GLU A 267 -26.81 98.81 38.38
CA GLU A 267 -25.61 98.45 39.15
C GLU A 267 -25.73 97.05 39.78
N VAL A 268 -26.92 96.64 40.25
CA VAL A 268 -27.17 95.26 40.72
C VAL A 268 -26.98 94.26 39.58
N THR A 269 -27.62 94.45 38.43
CA THR A 269 -27.44 93.56 37.27
C THR A 269 -25.98 93.49 36.80
N LYS A 270 -25.23 94.60 36.90
CA LYS A 270 -23.79 94.68 36.60
C LYS A 270 -22.90 93.96 37.62
N LEU A 271 -23.33 93.85 38.87
CA LEU A 271 -22.67 93.03 39.89
C LEU A 271 -22.99 91.54 39.71
N ASP A 272 -24.26 91.20 39.47
CA ASP A 272 -24.71 89.82 39.27
C ASP A 272 -24.03 89.19 38.03
N THR A 273 -24.10 89.85 36.87
CA THR A 273 -23.43 89.39 35.64
C THR A 273 -21.91 89.28 35.78
N LYS A 274 -21.29 90.09 36.65
CA LYS A 274 -19.86 89.94 36.99
C LYS A 274 -19.61 88.69 37.84
N VAL A 275 -20.47 88.39 38.81
CA VAL A 275 -20.38 87.16 39.62
C VAL A 275 -20.61 85.92 38.75
N GLU A 276 -21.58 85.95 37.84
CA GLU A 276 -21.79 84.90 36.84
C GLU A 276 -20.56 84.68 35.96
N LEU A 277 -19.95 85.77 35.45
CA LEU A 277 -18.74 85.70 34.62
C LEU A 277 -17.53 85.11 35.36
N GLU A 278 -17.28 85.51 36.60
CA GLU A 278 -16.19 84.91 37.40
C GLU A 278 -16.48 83.45 37.78
N THR A 279 -17.74 83.10 38.08
CA THR A 279 -18.17 81.72 38.34
C THR A 279 -17.97 80.85 37.09
N TYR A 280 -18.32 81.36 35.90
CA TYR A 280 -18.08 80.71 34.62
C TYR A 280 -16.58 80.51 34.35
N LYS A 281 -15.75 81.54 34.56
CA LYS A 281 -14.28 81.44 34.40
C LYS A 281 -13.69 80.36 35.30
N GLN A 282 -14.03 80.34 36.58
CA GLN A 282 -13.52 79.35 37.54
C GLN A 282 -13.99 77.93 37.18
N SER A 283 -15.26 77.77 36.80
CA SER A 283 -15.80 76.49 36.34
C SER A 283 -15.12 76.01 35.05
N ARG A 284 -14.85 76.92 34.12
CA ARG A 284 -14.15 76.63 32.87
C ARG A 284 -12.69 76.23 33.11
N GLN A 285 -11.97 76.97 33.96
CA GLN A 285 -10.60 76.64 34.35
C GLN A 285 -10.52 75.26 35.00
N GLY A 286 -11.41 74.95 35.96
CA GLY A 286 -11.44 73.62 36.60
C GLY A 286 -11.74 72.48 35.63
N LEU A 287 -12.56 72.73 34.59
CA LEU A 287 -12.76 71.77 33.50
C LEU A 287 -11.51 71.62 32.61
N ASP A 288 -10.84 72.71 32.24
CA ASP A 288 -9.63 72.68 31.41
C ASP A 288 -8.45 72.02 32.15
N GLU A 289 -8.32 72.23 33.45
CA GLU A 289 -7.38 71.52 34.33
C GLU A 289 -7.71 70.02 34.41
N MET A 290 -8.99 69.65 34.60
CA MET A 290 -9.45 68.26 34.58
C MET A 290 -9.17 67.58 33.24
N TYR A 291 -9.43 68.25 32.11
CA TYR A 291 -9.10 67.73 30.78
C TYR A 291 -7.59 67.56 30.59
N SER A 292 -6.78 68.50 31.08
CA SER A 292 -5.31 68.38 31.12
C SER A 292 -4.89 67.10 31.84
N ASP A 293 -5.44 66.83 33.01
CA ASP A 293 -4.98 65.74 33.87
C ASP A 293 -5.48 64.37 33.41
N VAL A 294 -6.72 64.29 32.92
CA VAL A 294 -7.22 63.10 32.20
C VAL A 294 -6.39 62.81 30.96
N TRP A 295 -5.93 63.84 30.22
CA TRP A 295 -5.08 63.66 29.04
C TRP A 295 -3.66 63.20 29.40
N LYS A 296 -3.08 63.70 30.51
CA LYS A 296 -1.81 63.21 31.08
C LYS A 296 -1.94 61.74 31.48
N GLN A 297 -2.99 61.37 32.23
CA GLN A 297 -3.25 59.98 32.64
C GLN A 297 -3.42 59.06 31.43
N LEU A 298 -4.22 59.46 30.43
CA LEU A 298 -4.41 58.70 29.19
C LEU A 298 -3.11 58.52 28.38
N LYS A 299 -2.20 59.50 28.42
CA LYS A 299 -0.89 59.41 27.77
C LYS A 299 0.04 58.44 28.51
N GLU A 300 0.00 58.44 29.85
CA GLU A 300 0.82 57.56 30.68
C GLU A 300 0.32 56.11 30.66
N GLU A 301 -0.99 55.88 30.73
CA GLU A 301 -1.59 54.56 30.51
C GLU A 301 -1.22 53.99 29.13
N LYS A 302 -1.22 54.82 28.08
CA LYS A 302 -0.74 54.39 26.75
C LYS A 302 0.74 54.01 26.75
N ARG A 303 1.59 54.69 27.52
CA ARG A 303 3.02 54.35 27.67
C ARG A 303 3.17 52.99 28.38
N ILE A 304 2.51 52.84 29.53
CA ILE A 304 2.54 51.61 30.34
C ILE A 304 2.00 50.42 29.54
N ARG A 305 0.91 50.59 28.77
CA ARG A 305 0.38 49.52 27.91
C ARG A 305 1.37 49.08 26.83
N MET A 306 2.06 50.02 26.17
CA MET A 306 3.10 49.71 25.17
C MET A 306 4.35 49.06 25.75
N GLU A 307 4.62 49.23 27.05
CA GLU A 307 5.71 48.56 27.75
C GLU A 307 5.30 47.15 28.19
N LEU A 308 4.06 46.98 28.67
CA LEU A 308 3.47 45.66 28.94
C LEU A 308 3.32 44.80 27.68
N GLU A 309 2.95 45.39 26.54
CA GLU A 309 2.89 44.69 25.24
C GLU A 309 4.27 44.12 24.84
N LYS A 310 5.33 44.92 24.98
CA LYS A 310 6.70 44.48 24.66
C LYS A 310 7.22 43.39 25.61
N GLU A 311 6.92 43.52 26.90
CA GLU A 311 7.28 42.48 27.88
C GLU A 311 6.50 41.19 27.60
N LEU A 312 5.22 41.27 27.22
CA LEU A 312 4.43 40.10 26.83
C LEU A 312 5.01 39.42 25.58
N ASP A 313 5.38 40.17 24.54
CA ASP A 313 6.03 39.62 23.34
C ASP A 313 7.37 38.93 23.69
N LEU A 314 8.17 39.52 24.60
CA LEU A 314 9.42 38.93 25.08
C LEU A 314 9.17 37.62 25.86
N GLN A 315 8.19 37.61 26.77
CA GLN A 315 7.79 36.40 27.52
C GLN A 315 7.26 35.30 26.59
N ILE A 316 6.52 35.66 25.53
CA ILE A 316 6.09 34.71 24.49
C ILE A 316 7.29 34.13 23.76
N ALA A 317 8.24 34.96 23.31
CA ALA A 317 9.46 34.51 22.65
C ALA A 317 10.26 33.53 23.54
N MET A 318 10.57 33.94 24.78
CA MET A 318 11.28 33.11 25.76
C MET A 318 10.56 31.79 26.04
N LYS A 319 9.21 31.79 26.11
CA LYS A 319 8.41 30.56 26.25
C LYS A 319 8.53 29.64 25.05
N THR A 320 8.55 30.17 23.82
CA THR A 320 8.74 29.35 22.61
C THR A 320 10.15 28.75 22.53
N GLU A 321 11.18 29.51 22.90
CA GLU A 321 12.56 28.98 22.99
C GLU A 321 12.68 27.89 24.06
N MET A 322 12.09 28.10 25.24
CA MET A 322 12.02 27.11 26.33
C MET A 322 11.32 25.81 25.87
N GLU A 323 10.19 25.92 25.16
CA GLU A 323 9.49 24.74 24.63
C GLU A 323 10.28 23.99 23.56
N ILE A 324 11.05 24.70 22.72
CA ILE A 324 11.93 24.06 21.72
C ILE A 324 13.10 23.37 22.43
N ALA A 325 13.74 24.02 23.39
CA ALA A 325 14.81 23.43 24.20
C ALA A 325 14.34 22.20 24.98
N MET A 326 13.13 22.25 25.55
CA MET A 326 12.53 21.11 26.25
C MET A 326 12.29 19.93 25.30
N LYS A 327 11.71 20.14 24.12
CA LYS A 327 11.48 19.09 23.11
C LYS A 327 12.79 18.48 22.60
N LEU A 328 13.86 19.26 22.48
CA LEU A 328 15.19 18.75 22.12
C LEU A 328 15.80 17.91 23.25
N LEU A 329 15.66 18.33 24.50
CA LEU A 329 16.12 17.57 25.67
C LEU A 329 15.31 16.27 25.88
N GLU A 330 14.00 16.31 25.67
CA GLU A 330 13.13 15.13 25.65
C GLU A 330 13.60 14.14 24.58
N LYS A 331 13.85 14.61 23.34
CA LYS A 331 14.36 13.77 22.25
C LYS A 331 15.70 13.11 22.60
N ASP A 332 16.68 13.90 23.04
CA ASP A 332 18.00 13.41 23.47
C ASP A 332 17.89 12.40 24.62
N THR A 333 16.96 12.60 25.55
CA THR A 333 16.67 11.67 26.65
C THR A 333 16.10 10.35 26.13
N HIS A 334 15.18 10.37 25.15
CA HIS A 334 14.67 9.14 24.53
C HIS A 334 15.75 8.40 23.73
N GLU A 335 16.54 9.09 22.92
CA GLU A 335 17.65 8.47 22.15
C GLU A 335 18.71 7.86 23.08
N LYS A 336 18.98 8.49 24.24
CA LYS A 336 19.83 7.92 25.30
C LYS A 336 19.19 6.74 26.01
N GLN A 337 17.87 6.76 26.24
CA GLN A 337 17.17 5.64 26.86
C GLN A 337 17.13 4.41 25.95
N ASP A 338 16.89 4.58 24.64
CA ASP A 338 16.88 3.49 23.66
C ASP A 338 18.26 2.87 23.49
N THR A 339 19.33 3.67 23.43
CA THR A 339 20.71 3.16 23.41
C THR A 339 21.08 2.45 24.71
N LEU A 340 20.59 2.90 25.88
CA LEU A 340 20.77 2.21 27.16
C LEU A 340 20.02 0.87 27.20
N VAL A 341 18.81 0.79 26.63
CA VAL A 341 18.07 -0.48 26.45
C VAL A 341 18.83 -1.44 25.53
N ALA A 342 19.34 -0.96 24.39
CA ALA A 342 20.15 -1.78 23.48
C ALA A 342 21.44 -2.32 24.14
N LEU A 343 22.14 -1.49 24.92
CA LEU A 343 23.32 -1.90 25.68
C LEU A 343 23.00 -2.91 26.78
N ARG A 344 21.83 -2.81 27.44
CA ARG A 344 21.35 -3.84 28.38
C ARG A 344 21.06 -5.17 27.69
N GLN A 345 20.42 -5.13 26.52
CA GLN A 345 20.15 -6.33 25.72
C GLN A 345 21.46 -7.02 25.31
N GLN A 346 22.44 -6.28 24.79
CA GLN A 346 23.77 -6.80 24.48
C GLN A 346 24.49 -7.38 25.72
N LEU A 347 24.32 -6.78 26.91
CA LEU A 347 24.90 -7.29 28.14
C LEU A 347 24.29 -8.64 28.56
N GLU A 348 22.98 -8.82 28.42
CA GLU A 348 22.33 -10.13 28.68
C GLU A 348 22.71 -11.19 27.63
N GLU A 349 22.86 -10.80 26.36
CA GLU A 349 23.39 -11.69 25.31
C GLU A 349 24.83 -12.15 25.60
N VAL A 350 25.71 -11.24 26.01
CA VAL A 350 27.08 -11.57 26.43
C VAL A 350 27.09 -12.46 27.68
N LYS A 351 26.20 -12.24 28.66
CA LYS A 351 26.03 -13.14 29.81
C LYS A 351 25.57 -14.54 29.38
N ALA A 352 24.60 -14.63 28.47
CA ALA A 352 24.09 -15.91 27.95
C ALA A 352 25.18 -16.67 27.17
N ILE A 353 25.97 -15.97 26.35
CA ILE A 353 27.13 -16.54 25.65
C ILE A 353 28.18 -17.02 26.66
N ASN A 354 28.52 -16.23 27.67
CA ASN A 354 29.48 -16.63 28.71
C ASN A 354 29.01 -17.87 29.48
N LEU A 355 27.72 -17.94 29.85
CA LEU A 355 27.14 -19.12 30.51
C LEU A 355 27.16 -20.35 29.59
N GLN A 356 26.83 -20.19 28.31
CA GLN A 356 26.90 -21.29 27.34
C GLN A 356 28.36 -21.76 27.14
N MET A 357 29.32 -20.85 27.08
CA MET A 357 30.75 -21.15 26.94
C MET A 357 31.31 -21.83 28.19
N PHE A 358 30.90 -21.41 29.39
CA PHE A 358 31.26 -22.08 30.64
C PHE A 358 30.73 -23.52 30.66
N ASN A 359 29.45 -23.74 30.33
CA ASN A 359 28.85 -25.07 30.28
C ASN A 359 29.52 -25.97 29.20
N LYS A 360 29.88 -25.39 28.04
CA LYS A 360 30.67 -26.09 27.00
C LYS A 360 32.08 -26.45 27.48
N SER A 361 32.74 -25.55 28.21
CA SER A 361 34.07 -25.81 28.79
C SER A 361 34.01 -26.95 29.81
N GLN A 362 33.04 -26.91 30.73
CA GLN A 362 32.88 -27.93 31.77
C GLN A 362 32.53 -29.32 31.18
N THR A 363 31.71 -29.38 30.13
CA THR A 363 31.41 -30.63 29.42
C THR A 363 32.58 -31.14 28.59
N ALA A 364 33.36 -30.26 27.97
CA ALA A 364 34.60 -30.63 27.29
C ALA A 364 35.68 -31.15 28.27
N GLU A 365 35.80 -30.52 29.44
CA GLU A 365 36.72 -30.92 30.51
C GLU A 365 36.32 -32.28 31.13
N SER A 366 35.03 -32.51 31.36
CA SER A 366 34.49 -33.82 31.76
C SER A 366 34.79 -34.90 30.71
N SER A 367 34.60 -34.60 29.42
CA SER A 367 34.94 -35.54 28.33
C SER A 367 36.46 -35.78 28.22
N LEU A 368 37.29 -34.77 28.49
CA LEU A 368 38.75 -34.91 28.55
C LEU A 368 39.17 -35.80 29.73
N GLN A 369 38.52 -35.66 30.88
CA GLN A 369 38.79 -36.49 32.05
C GLN A 369 38.41 -37.97 31.80
N GLN A 370 37.23 -38.23 31.23
CA GLN A 370 36.84 -39.57 30.80
C GLN A 370 37.83 -40.17 29.77
N LYS A 371 38.37 -39.35 28.86
CA LYS A 371 39.40 -39.78 27.90
C LYS A 371 40.74 -40.11 28.59
N LYS A 372 41.17 -39.35 29.60
CA LYS A 372 42.37 -39.68 30.40
C LYS A 372 42.20 -41.01 31.14
N GLU A 373 41.04 -41.23 31.76
CA GLU A 373 40.71 -42.49 32.45
C GLU A 373 40.66 -43.68 31.49
N ALA A 374 40.09 -43.49 30.29
CA ALA A 374 40.11 -44.50 29.23
C ALA A 374 41.54 -44.79 28.73
N ILE A 375 42.38 -43.76 28.52
CA ILE A 375 43.79 -43.91 28.14
C ILE A 375 44.53 -44.73 29.21
N SER A 376 44.41 -44.37 30.49
CA SER A 376 45.05 -45.13 31.58
C SER A 376 44.57 -46.59 31.66
N SER A 377 43.29 -46.86 31.37
CA SER A 377 42.77 -48.23 31.22
C SER A 377 43.38 -48.97 30.02
N PHE A 378 43.67 -48.30 28.91
CA PHE A 378 44.34 -48.90 27.75
C PHE A 378 45.84 -49.09 27.97
N GLU A 379 46.52 -48.19 28.69
CA GLU A 379 47.92 -48.33 29.12
C GLU A 379 48.08 -49.59 29.99
N GLY A 380 47.27 -49.74 31.05
CA GLY A 380 47.31 -50.93 31.90
C GLY A 380 46.97 -52.25 31.16
N LYS A 381 46.07 -52.21 30.16
CA LYS A 381 45.82 -53.35 29.26
C LYS A 381 47.00 -53.64 28.33
N THR A 382 47.74 -52.61 27.91
CA THR A 382 48.94 -52.74 27.07
C THR A 382 50.07 -53.37 27.86
N ASP A 383 50.30 -52.97 29.10
CA ASP A 383 51.27 -53.60 30.00
C ASP A 383 50.93 -55.06 30.29
N GLN A 384 49.64 -55.36 30.54
CA GLN A 384 49.16 -56.74 30.69
C GLN A 384 49.40 -57.57 29.41
N MET A 385 49.19 -56.98 28.23
CA MET A 385 49.47 -57.61 26.94
C MET A 385 50.97 -57.85 26.75
N MET A 386 51.83 -56.87 27.04
CA MET A 386 53.30 -57.03 26.93
C MET A 386 53.83 -58.13 27.86
N SER A 387 53.32 -58.21 29.09
CA SER A 387 53.61 -59.30 30.02
C SER A 387 53.21 -60.67 29.44
N SER A 388 52.03 -60.75 28.83
CA SER A 388 51.52 -61.96 28.18
C SER A 388 52.33 -62.36 26.94
N VAL A 389 52.75 -61.39 26.12
CA VAL A 389 53.62 -61.61 24.95
C VAL A 389 54.97 -62.17 25.39
N LYS A 390 55.62 -61.55 26.39
CA LYS A 390 56.90 -62.02 26.93
C LYS A 390 56.81 -63.47 27.44
N GLN A 391 55.72 -63.82 28.13
CA GLN A 391 55.47 -65.18 28.59
C GLN A 391 55.29 -66.20 27.43
N LEU A 392 54.85 -65.75 26.24
CA LEU A 392 54.80 -66.57 25.03
C LEU A 392 56.18 -66.68 24.34
N GLU A 393 57.00 -65.63 24.36
CA GLU A 393 58.37 -65.65 23.83
C GLU A 393 59.27 -66.64 24.59
N ASP A 394 59.21 -66.63 25.92
CA ASP A 394 59.95 -67.59 26.77
C ASP A 394 59.54 -69.04 26.45
N ARG A 395 58.24 -69.29 26.26
CA ARG A 395 57.71 -70.61 25.87
C ARG A 395 58.18 -71.03 24.46
N LEU A 396 58.28 -70.09 23.52
CA LEU A 396 58.78 -70.35 22.17
C LEU A 396 60.28 -70.72 22.18
N GLN A 397 61.10 -70.03 22.98
CA GLN A 397 62.52 -70.39 23.15
C GLN A 397 62.70 -71.79 23.74
N HIS A 398 61.85 -72.20 24.69
CA HIS A 398 61.90 -73.57 25.24
C HIS A 398 61.53 -74.63 24.18
N ALA A 399 60.54 -74.37 23.32
CA ALA A 399 60.15 -75.28 22.25
C ALA A 399 61.26 -75.47 21.20
N ASP A 400 61.92 -74.40 20.75
CA ASP A 400 62.98 -74.48 19.74
C ASP A 400 64.25 -75.20 20.25
N LYS A 401 64.57 -75.05 21.55
CA LYS A 401 65.64 -75.85 22.21
C LYS A 401 65.31 -77.35 22.20
N ALA A 402 64.06 -77.72 22.45
CA ALA A 402 63.62 -79.13 22.42
C ALA A 402 63.65 -79.72 20.99
N LYS A 403 63.30 -78.93 19.97
CA LYS A 403 63.33 -79.33 18.56
C LYS A 403 64.73 -79.76 18.10
N LYS A 404 65.75 -78.94 18.35
CA LYS A 404 67.14 -79.20 17.93
C LYS A 404 67.68 -80.54 18.47
N LEU A 405 67.36 -80.84 19.73
CA LEU A 405 67.70 -82.11 20.40
C LEU A 405 67.01 -83.36 19.78
N ALA A 406 65.92 -83.19 19.04
CA ALA A 406 65.28 -84.27 18.28
C ALA A 406 65.90 -84.44 16.87
N GLU A 407 66.30 -83.34 16.23
CA GLU A 407 66.93 -83.35 14.90
C GLU A 407 68.29 -84.06 14.92
N GLU A 408 69.12 -83.83 15.95
CA GLU A 408 70.41 -84.54 16.13
C GLU A 408 70.25 -86.07 16.23
N LYS A 409 69.19 -86.55 16.90
CA LYS A 409 68.89 -87.98 17.00
C LYS A 409 68.45 -88.57 15.65
N ASN A 410 67.70 -87.80 14.86
CA ASN A 410 67.22 -88.22 13.54
C ASN A 410 68.38 -88.43 12.54
N ILE A 411 69.41 -87.58 12.59
CA ILE A 411 70.59 -87.65 11.71
C ILE A 411 71.36 -88.96 11.90
N LYS A 412 71.62 -89.37 13.15
CA LYS A 412 72.32 -90.65 13.44
C LYS A 412 71.55 -91.85 12.90
N LEU A 413 70.24 -91.86 13.10
CA LEU A 413 69.35 -92.95 12.67
C LEU A 413 69.28 -93.10 11.14
N LYS A 414 69.45 -92.00 10.38
CA LYS A 414 69.56 -92.04 8.91
C LYS A 414 70.84 -92.69 8.40
N GLN A 415 71.96 -92.56 9.13
CA GLN A 415 73.24 -93.15 8.70
C GLN A 415 73.24 -94.69 8.78
N GLU A 416 72.63 -95.27 9.82
CA GLU A 416 72.53 -96.73 9.98
C GLU A 416 71.56 -97.41 9.00
N LEU A 417 70.57 -96.67 8.50
CA LEU A 417 69.63 -97.17 7.48
C LEU A 417 70.21 -97.10 6.07
N GLY A 418 70.99 -96.06 5.75
CA GLY A 418 71.59 -95.89 4.43
C GLY A 418 72.49 -97.06 3.99
N SER A 419 73.30 -97.58 4.90
CA SER A 419 74.23 -98.70 4.62
C SER A 419 73.53 -100.04 4.32
N LYS A 420 72.29 -100.23 4.78
CA LYS A 420 71.50 -101.45 4.52
C LYS A 420 70.75 -101.38 3.18
N ILE A 421 70.38 -100.19 2.72
CA ILE A 421 69.62 -99.99 1.48
C ILE A 421 70.48 -100.30 0.25
N GLU A 422 71.76 -99.92 0.26
CA GLU A 422 72.61 -100.06 -0.92
C GLU A 422 72.93 -101.54 -1.26
N THR A 423 73.14 -102.37 -0.23
CA THR A 423 73.35 -103.82 -0.37
C THR A 423 72.14 -104.53 -1.00
N LEU A 424 70.92 -104.07 -0.70
CA LEU A 424 69.69 -104.66 -1.24
C LEU A 424 69.39 -104.22 -2.68
N LYS A 425 69.78 -103.00 -3.09
CA LYS A 425 69.62 -102.53 -4.47
C LYS A 425 70.38 -103.39 -5.48
N GLN A 426 71.61 -103.78 -5.16
CA GLN A 426 72.46 -104.56 -6.08
C GLN A 426 71.85 -105.94 -6.38
N GLN A 427 71.16 -106.55 -5.40
CA GLN A 427 70.47 -107.83 -5.59
C GLN A 427 69.19 -107.71 -6.44
N LEU A 428 68.48 -106.59 -6.37
CA LEU A 428 67.24 -106.39 -7.12
C LEU A 428 67.47 -106.26 -8.64
N LEU A 429 68.48 -105.47 -9.04
CA LEU A 429 68.79 -105.17 -10.45
C LEU A 429 69.15 -106.43 -11.26
N GLN A 430 69.76 -107.43 -10.63
CA GLN A 430 70.16 -108.67 -11.31
C GLN A 430 69.02 -109.68 -11.46
N LEU A 431 67.91 -109.53 -10.72
CA LEU A 431 66.70 -110.33 -10.91
C LEU A 431 65.78 -109.72 -11.99
N ASP A 432 65.62 -108.39 -11.98
CA ASP A 432 64.72 -107.65 -12.88
C ASP A 432 65.03 -107.87 -14.37
N SER A 433 66.31 -107.83 -14.73
CA SER A 433 66.77 -108.04 -16.12
C SER A 433 66.32 -109.38 -16.72
N ASN A 434 66.30 -110.45 -15.92
CA ASN A 434 65.96 -111.81 -16.37
C ASN A 434 64.47 -112.00 -16.66
N CYS A 435 63.59 -111.35 -15.90
CA CYS A 435 62.14 -111.42 -16.14
C CYS A 435 61.74 -110.75 -17.47
N SER A 436 62.35 -109.58 -17.77
CA SER A 436 62.00 -108.74 -18.93
C SER A 436 62.22 -109.39 -20.31
N VAL A 437 62.94 -110.51 -20.38
CA VAL A 437 63.16 -111.28 -21.62
C VAL A 437 62.03 -112.30 -21.81
N ILE A 438 61.79 -113.12 -20.80
CA ILE A 438 60.84 -114.26 -20.84
C ILE A 438 59.39 -113.77 -21.06
N GLU A 439 59.00 -112.63 -20.48
CA GLU A 439 57.65 -112.09 -20.63
C GLU A 439 57.30 -111.66 -22.08
N ARG A 440 58.30 -111.23 -22.87
CA ARG A 440 58.07 -110.80 -24.27
C ARG A 440 57.84 -111.99 -25.20
N GLU A 441 58.62 -113.05 -25.05
CA GLU A 441 58.49 -114.27 -25.87
C GLU A 441 57.15 -114.98 -25.58
N LEU A 442 56.77 -115.08 -24.30
CA LEU A 442 55.52 -115.70 -23.86
C LEU A 442 54.26 -114.96 -24.33
N LYS A 443 54.34 -113.65 -24.62
CA LYS A 443 53.21 -112.90 -25.17
C LYS A 443 52.99 -113.19 -26.66
N SER A 444 54.06 -113.29 -27.45
CA SER A 444 53.97 -113.46 -28.91
C SER A 444 53.35 -114.80 -29.34
N GLU A 445 53.58 -115.89 -28.59
CA GLU A 445 52.98 -117.21 -28.92
C GLU A 445 51.47 -117.23 -28.69
N LYS A 446 51.02 -116.65 -27.56
CA LYS A 446 49.61 -116.67 -27.13
C LYS A 446 48.68 -115.98 -28.14
N GLU A 447 49.13 -114.87 -28.72
CA GLU A 447 48.33 -114.09 -29.68
C GLU A 447 48.17 -114.83 -31.02
N GLN A 448 49.19 -115.53 -31.51
CA GLN A 448 49.08 -116.38 -32.72
C GLN A 448 48.14 -117.57 -32.49
N ARG A 449 48.29 -118.25 -31.34
CA ARG A 449 47.52 -119.44 -30.99
C ARG A 449 46.02 -119.19 -30.86
N GLN A 450 45.62 -117.99 -30.40
CA GLN A 450 44.21 -117.59 -30.30
C GLN A 450 43.56 -117.20 -31.64
N SER A 451 44.31 -117.08 -32.75
CA SER A 451 43.72 -116.89 -34.08
C SER A 451 43.28 -118.23 -34.66
N LEU A 452 44.22 -119.17 -34.80
CA LEU A 452 44.00 -120.50 -35.40
C LEU A 452 42.92 -121.33 -34.70
N GLN A 453 42.72 -121.16 -33.39
CA GLN A 453 41.67 -121.87 -32.66
C GLN A 453 40.23 -121.42 -33.02
N ARG A 454 40.04 -120.22 -33.57
CA ARG A 454 38.71 -119.73 -33.96
C ARG A 454 38.27 -120.27 -35.33
N GLU A 455 39.17 -120.26 -36.31
CA GLU A 455 38.94 -120.85 -37.63
C GLU A 455 38.66 -122.36 -37.53
N LEU A 456 39.45 -123.08 -36.72
CA LEU A 456 39.30 -124.52 -36.49
C LEU A 456 37.98 -124.91 -35.79
N HIS A 457 37.27 -123.97 -35.14
CA HIS A 457 35.94 -124.27 -34.58
C HIS A 457 34.84 -124.15 -35.63
N HIS A 458 34.92 -123.14 -36.51
CA HIS A 458 33.90 -122.90 -37.53
C HIS A 458 33.77 -124.10 -38.50
N GLU A 459 34.91 -124.67 -38.91
CA GLU A 459 34.97 -125.90 -39.73
C GLU A 459 34.41 -127.15 -39.03
N LYS A 460 34.39 -127.20 -37.69
CA LYS A 460 33.83 -128.35 -36.96
C LYS A 460 32.30 -128.33 -36.94
N ASP A 461 31.71 -127.14 -36.92
CA ASP A 461 30.26 -126.98 -36.86
C ASP A 461 29.62 -127.25 -38.23
N THR A 462 30.26 -126.82 -39.34
CA THR A 462 29.89 -127.23 -40.71
C THR A 462 30.09 -128.73 -40.93
N THR A 463 31.20 -129.31 -40.42
CA THR A 463 31.44 -130.76 -40.46
C THR A 463 30.35 -131.54 -39.71
N ALA A 464 29.81 -131.01 -38.62
CA ALA A 464 28.74 -131.67 -37.85
C ALA A 464 27.40 -131.73 -38.62
N LEU A 465 27.03 -130.65 -39.32
CA LEU A 465 25.82 -130.59 -40.14
C LEU A 465 25.83 -131.62 -41.29
N LEU A 466 26.91 -131.64 -42.09
CA LEU A 466 27.09 -132.60 -43.18
C LEU A 466 27.04 -134.06 -42.70
N LYS A 467 27.44 -134.32 -41.45
CA LYS A 467 27.41 -135.66 -40.85
C LYS A 467 25.99 -136.17 -40.56
N ALA A 468 25.03 -135.27 -40.32
CA ALA A 468 23.63 -135.62 -40.11
C ALA A 468 22.95 -136.01 -41.43
N GLU A 469 23.21 -135.27 -42.52
CA GLU A 469 22.71 -135.58 -43.86
C GLU A 469 23.24 -136.93 -44.37
N LEU A 470 24.52 -137.22 -44.11
CA LEU A 470 25.15 -138.48 -44.52
C LEU A 470 24.46 -139.74 -43.94
N GLN A 471 23.86 -139.66 -42.75
CA GLN A 471 23.13 -140.80 -42.16
C GLN A 471 21.66 -140.92 -42.58
N GLN A 472 21.05 -139.90 -43.19
CA GLN A 472 19.82 -140.13 -43.96
C GLN A 472 20.09 -141.03 -45.17
N VAL A 473 21.23 -140.82 -45.85
CA VAL A 473 21.69 -141.69 -46.97
C VAL A 473 22.03 -143.10 -46.48
N GLU A 474 22.54 -143.25 -45.25
CA GLU A 474 22.75 -144.56 -44.61
C GLU A 474 21.44 -145.30 -44.28
N GLY A 475 20.34 -144.56 -44.05
CA GLY A 475 18.98 -145.09 -44.00
C GLY A 475 18.51 -145.66 -45.35
N LEU A 476 18.72 -144.94 -46.46
CA LEU A 476 18.39 -145.43 -47.81
C LEU A 476 19.23 -146.65 -48.22
N LYS A 477 20.48 -146.76 -47.74
CA LYS A 477 21.32 -147.98 -47.85
C LYS A 477 20.79 -149.21 -47.08
N LYS A 478 19.75 -149.05 -46.26
CA LYS A 478 19.03 -150.15 -45.60
C LYS A 478 17.90 -150.69 -46.48
N GLU A 479 17.25 -149.83 -47.26
CA GLU A 479 16.23 -150.22 -48.23
C GLU A 479 16.84 -150.87 -49.49
N LEU A 480 17.96 -150.33 -49.99
CA LEU A 480 18.66 -150.92 -51.13
C LEU A 480 19.10 -152.38 -50.87
N ARG A 481 19.44 -152.74 -49.62
CA ARG A 481 19.82 -154.11 -49.27
C ARG A 481 18.65 -155.08 -49.20
N LYS A 482 17.43 -154.63 -48.86
CA LYS A 482 16.23 -155.47 -48.99
C LYS A 482 16.02 -155.93 -50.44
N LEU A 483 16.21 -155.03 -51.40
CA LEU A 483 16.14 -155.35 -52.83
C LEU A 483 17.27 -156.31 -53.28
N GLN A 484 18.40 -156.37 -52.56
CA GLN A 484 19.44 -157.38 -52.79
C GLN A 484 19.12 -158.73 -52.16
N GLU A 485 18.41 -158.76 -51.02
CA GLU A 485 17.89 -159.99 -50.42
C GLU A 485 16.84 -160.65 -51.34
N GLU A 486 16.01 -159.86 -52.04
CA GLU A 486 15.10 -160.34 -53.08
C GLU A 486 15.85 -160.86 -54.33
N LYS A 487 16.96 -160.24 -54.75
CA LYS A 487 17.79 -160.74 -55.86
C LYS A 487 18.41 -162.10 -55.54
N GLN A 488 19.00 -162.30 -54.35
CA GLN A 488 19.65 -163.58 -54.02
C GLN A 488 18.66 -164.74 -53.88
N GLN A 489 17.39 -164.47 -53.57
CA GLN A 489 16.34 -165.51 -53.61
C GLN A 489 16.02 -166.00 -55.03
N LEU A 490 16.27 -165.20 -56.07
CA LEU A 490 16.18 -165.62 -57.47
C LEU A 490 17.43 -166.40 -57.92
N GLU A 491 18.62 -166.04 -57.43
CA GLU A 491 19.86 -166.77 -57.74
C GLU A 491 19.83 -168.22 -57.22
N LYS A 492 19.20 -168.44 -56.06
CA LYS A 492 18.92 -169.77 -55.49
C LYS A 492 18.23 -170.73 -56.46
N ILE A 493 17.41 -170.23 -57.39
CA ILE A 493 16.58 -171.04 -58.29
C ILE A 493 17.35 -171.52 -59.53
N CYS A 494 18.52 -170.93 -59.83
CA CYS A 494 19.34 -171.32 -60.99
C CYS A 494 20.35 -172.43 -60.66
N GLU A 495 21.10 -172.33 -59.55
CA GLU A 495 22.07 -173.37 -59.17
C GLU A 495 21.37 -174.71 -58.85
N GLU A 496 20.15 -174.67 -58.29
CA GLU A 496 19.29 -175.85 -58.06
C GLU A 496 18.90 -176.60 -59.36
N GLN A 497 19.10 -175.99 -60.54
CA GLN A 497 18.83 -176.61 -61.84
C GLN A 497 20.10 -177.11 -62.56
N GLU A 498 21.29 -176.59 -62.24
CA GLU A 498 22.47 -176.78 -63.09
C GLU A 498 23.23 -178.09 -62.82
N GLN A 499 23.21 -178.64 -61.59
CA GLN A 499 23.94 -179.88 -61.26
C GLN A 499 23.11 -181.04 -60.68
N ALA A 500 21.79 -181.02 -60.88
CA ALA A 500 21.04 -182.26 -61.15
C ALA A 500 21.65 -183.04 -62.35
N LEU A 501 22.35 -182.34 -63.25
CA LEU A 501 23.18 -182.92 -64.31
C LEU A 501 24.50 -183.56 -63.83
N GLN A 502 24.95 -183.31 -62.58
CA GLN A 502 26.13 -183.98 -62.00
C GLN A 502 25.77 -185.05 -60.96
N GLU A 503 24.58 -185.02 -60.35
CA GLU A 503 24.03 -186.20 -59.65
C GLU A 503 23.88 -187.41 -60.60
N MET A 504 23.55 -187.15 -61.87
CA MET A 504 23.59 -188.16 -62.95
C MET A 504 25.01 -188.50 -63.45
N GLY A 505 26.06 -187.88 -62.90
CA GLY A 505 27.46 -188.03 -63.30
C GLY A 505 28.14 -189.35 -62.93
N LEU A 506 27.38 -190.45 -62.86
CA LEU A 506 27.83 -191.83 -62.61
C LEU A 506 28.52 -191.97 -61.23
N HIS A 507 27.95 -192.60 -60.19
CA HIS A 507 27.30 -193.92 -60.13
C HIS A 507 28.08 -195.10 -60.78
N LEU A 508 29.17 -194.81 -61.49
CA LEU A 508 30.26 -195.67 -61.95
C LEU A 508 31.53 -194.81 -61.85
N SER A 509 32.51 -195.08 -61.00
CA SER A 509 32.87 -196.38 -60.43
C SER A 509 32.43 -196.60 -58.98
N GLN A 510 31.44 -197.49 -58.83
CA GLN A 510 31.54 -198.52 -57.78
C GLN A 510 32.88 -199.28 -57.96
N SER A 511 33.49 -199.77 -56.87
CA SER A 511 34.87 -200.32 -56.83
C SER A 511 35.95 -199.22 -56.80
N LYS A 512 36.93 -199.21 -55.86
CA LYS A 512 37.94 -200.22 -55.45
C LYS A 512 39.10 -200.29 -56.46
N LEU A 513 40.30 -199.88 -55.99
CA LEU A 513 41.66 -199.97 -56.57
C LEU A 513 42.21 -198.77 -57.40
N LYS A 514 43.19 -198.08 -56.78
CA LYS A 514 44.42 -197.49 -57.36
C LYS A 514 44.36 -196.16 -58.16
N MET A 515 45.56 -195.57 -58.28
CA MET A 515 46.01 -194.40 -59.06
C MET A 515 45.88 -192.98 -58.49
N GLU A 516 46.90 -192.18 -58.84
CA GLU A 516 47.47 -190.96 -58.25
C GLU A 516 46.78 -189.56 -58.47
N ASP A 517 47.26 -188.56 -57.70
CA ASP A 517 47.23 -187.07 -57.84
C ASP A 517 45.97 -186.16 -57.55
N ILE A 518 46.17 -185.05 -56.77
CA ILE A 518 45.34 -183.79 -56.54
C ILE A 518 44.16 -183.82 -55.48
N LYS A 519 43.74 -182.78 -54.67
CA LYS A 519 44.26 -181.49 -54.04
C LYS A 519 43.34 -180.87 -52.90
N GLU A 520 43.94 -180.31 -51.83
CA GLU A 520 43.73 -179.01 -51.07
C GLU A 520 42.40 -178.36 -50.48
N VAL A 521 42.51 -177.82 -49.22
CA VAL A 521 42.08 -176.48 -48.67
C VAL A 521 40.68 -176.15 -47.98
N ASN A 522 40.70 -175.26 -46.93
CA ASN A 522 39.72 -174.19 -46.49
C ASN A 522 38.93 -174.19 -45.10
N LYS A 523 38.53 -172.97 -44.63
CA LYS A 523 37.44 -172.51 -43.67
C LYS A 523 37.65 -172.47 -42.10
N ALA A 524 36.63 -172.01 -41.31
CA ALA A 524 36.72 -171.30 -39.97
C ALA A 524 35.44 -171.47 -39.02
N LEU A 525 35.12 -170.83 -37.85
CA LEU A 525 35.59 -169.63 -37.06
C LEU A 525 35.25 -169.57 -35.49
N LYS A 526 34.36 -168.67 -34.94
CA LYS A 526 34.07 -168.27 -33.50
C LYS A 526 32.82 -168.91 -32.82
N GLY A 527 32.61 -168.99 -31.49
CA GLY A 527 33.46 -168.70 -30.30
C GLY A 527 32.72 -168.33 -28.98
N HIS A 528 32.90 -169.10 -27.89
CA HIS A 528 32.64 -168.74 -26.47
C HIS A 528 33.74 -169.38 -25.59
N ALA A 529 34.51 -168.60 -24.84
CA ALA A 529 35.84 -169.02 -24.36
C ALA A 529 35.85 -169.82 -23.04
N TRP A 530 35.27 -171.02 -23.09
CA TRP A 530 35.79 -172.16 -22.34
C TRP A 530 37.28 -172.35 -22.74
N LEU A 531 38.19 -172.61 -21.79
CA LEU A 531 39.62 -172.78 -22.13
C LEU A 531 39.83 -174.04 -22.99
N LYS A 532 41.05 -174.28 -23.48
CA LYS A 532 41.37 -175.46 -24.30
C LYS A 532 42.64 -176.16 -23.85
N ASP A 533 42.70 -177.46 -24.12
CA ASP A 533 43.63 -178.38 -23.46
C ASP A 533 45.10 -178.06 -23.69
N ASP A 534 45.62 -178.13 -24.93
CA ASP A 534 47.08 -178.12 -25.18
C ASP A 534 47.80 -176.90 -24.60
N GLU A 535 47.27 -175.70 -24.87
CA GLU A 535 47.76 -174.40 -24.39
C GLU A 535 47.89 -174.35 -22.85
N ALA A 536 47.05 -175.07 -22.12
CA ALA A 536 47.27 -175.34 -20.71
C ALA A 536 48.30 -176.47 -20.54
N THR A 537 49.58 -176.16 -20.76
CA THR A 537 50.73 -177.05 -20.48
C THR A 537 50.85 -177.41 -18.99
N ASN A 538 50.39 -176.50 -18.12
CA ASN A 538 50.49 -176.57 -16.67
C ASN A 538 49.09 -176.45 -16.04
N CYS A 539 48.86 -177.15 -14.92
CA CYS A 539 47.61 -177.04 -14.19
C CYS A 539 47.43 -175.63 -13.62
N LYS A 540 46.37 -174.90 -13.99
CA LYS A 540 46.17 -173.48 -13.63
C LYS A 540 46.01 -173.19 -12.12
N GLN A 541 45.91 -174.21 -11.26
CA GLN A 541 45.91 -174.07 -9.79
C GLN A 541 47.20 -174.60 -9.13
N CYS A 542 47.79 -175.71 -9.61
CA CYS A 542 48.94 -176.36 -8.94
C CYS A 542 50.25 -176.35 -9.75
N GLU A 543 50.24 -175.68 -10.91
CA GLU A 543 51.33 -175.34 -11.83
C GLU A 543 52.24 -176.48 -12.34
N LYS A 544 52.10 -177.69 -11.80
CA LYS A 544 52.68 -178.92 -12.33
C LYS A 544 52.12 -179.23 -13.73
N GLU A 545 53.04 -179.66 -14.57
CA GLU A 545 52.87 -180.01 -15.99
C GLU A 545 51.94 -181.23 -16.22
N PHE A 546 51.47 -181.43 -17.45
CA PHE A 546 50.53 -182.49 -17.83
C PHE A 546 51.17 -183.61 -18.68
N SER A 547 50.66 -184.84 -18.55
CA SER A 547 51.23 -186.04 -19.18
C SER A 547 50.27 -187.25 -19.13
N ILE A 548 50.73 -188.45 -19.51
CA ILE A 548 49.95 -189.70 -19.61
C ILE A 548 49.07 -189.97 -18.36
N SER A 549 49.66 -189.83 -17.16
CA SER A 549 49.01 -190.08 -15.87
C SER A 549 48.23 -188.86 -15.33
N ARG A 550 48.35 -187.69 -15.98
CA ARG A 550 47.89 -186.40 -15.46
C ARG A 550 47.17 -185.62 -16.56
N ARG A 551 45.83 -185.72 -16.56
CA ARG A 551 44.92 -185.16 -17.57
C ARG A 551 44.36 -183.80 -17.18
N LYS A 552 43.73 -183.12 -18.15
CA LYS A 552 43.23 -181.73 -18.09
C LYS A 552 41.71 -181.70 -17.85
N HIS A 553 41.25 -180.79 -16.99
CA HIS A 553 39.84 -180.73 -16.52
C HIS A 553 39.38 -179.28 -16.31
N HIS A 554 38.23 -178.91 -16.88
CA HIS A 554 37.74 -177.52 -16.84
C HIS A 554 36.84 -177.23 -15.62
N CYS A 555 37.02 -176.07 -15.01
CA CYS A 555 36.12 -175.53 -13.98
C CYS A 555 34.80 -175.06 -14.59
N ARG A 556 33.66 -175.64 -14.17
CA ARG A 556 32.31 -175.33 -14.70
C ARG A 556 31.77 -173.91 -14.38
N ASN A 557 32.63 -172.97 -13.98
CA ASN A 557 32.28 -171.58 -13.72
C ASN A 557 33.26 -170.57 -14.33
N CYS A 558 34.57 -170.69 -14.06
CA CYS A 558 35.59 -169.78 -14.62
C CYS A 558 36.27 -170.32 -15.90
N GLY A 559 35.94 -171.52 -16.36
CA GLY A 559 36.45 -172.12 -17.60
C GLY A 559 37.92 -172.60 -17.55
N HIS A 560 38.75 -172.13 -16.62
CA HIS A 560 40.17 -172.52 -16.49
C HIS A 560 40.39 -174.05 -16.34
N ILE A 561 41.61 -174.50 -16.68
CA ILE A 561 42.01 -175.92 -16.71
C ILE A 561 42.85 -176.33 -15.51
N PHE A 562 42.49 -177.48 -14.95
CA PHE A 562 42.98 -178.03 -13.70
C PHE A 562 43.29 -179.52 -13.84
N CYS A 563 44.08 -180.08 -12.93
CA CYS A 563 44.08 -181.52 -12.71
C CYS A 563 42.85 -181.93 -11.88
N ASN A 564 42.53 -183.23 -11.85
CA ASN A 564 41.44 -183.77 -11.05
C ASN A 564 41.47 -183.28 -9.58
N THR A 565 42.66 -183.20 -8.99
CA THR A 565 42.94 -182.78 -7.60
C THR A 565 42.71 -181.29 -7.30
N CYS A 566 42.44 -180.44 -8.31
CA CYS A 566 42.17 -179.00 -8.13
C CYS A 566 40.76 -178.59 -8.63
N SER A 567 39.95 -179.59 -8.92
CA SER A 567 38.53 -179.51 -9.24
C SER A 567 37.82 -180.68 -8.57
N SER A 568 38.25 -180.98 -7.34
CA SER A 568 37.95 -182.24 -6.66
C SER A 568 36.57 -182.25 -6.02
N ASN A 569 36.01 -181.07 -5.74
CA ASN A 569 34.77 -180.90 -5.01
C ASN A 569 33.56 -180.58 -5.90
N GLU A 570 32.39 -180.73 -5.29
CA GLU A 570 31.08 -180.60 -5.92
C GLU A 570 30.26 -179.51 -5.19
N LEU A 571 29.97 -178.33 -5.79
CA LEU A 571 28.98 -177.33 -5.29
C LEU A 571 27.93 -176.92 -6.35
N ALA A 572 26.65 -176.80 -5.97
CA ALA A 572 25.55 -176.55 -6.90
C ALA A 572 25.51 -175.07 -7.33
N LEU A 573 25.87 -174.77 -8.59
CA LEU A 573 25.79 -173.38 -9.10
C LEU A 573 24.33 -172.99 -9.32
N PRO A 574 24.02 -171.71 -9.66
CA PRO A 574 22.79 -171.31 -10.35
C PRO A 574 22.63 -171.93 -11.76
N SER A 575 23.08 -173.18 -11.94
CA SER A 575 23.31 -173.86 -13.21
C SER A 575 23.39 -175.39 -13.09
N TYR A 576 23.41 -175.98 -11.88
CA TYR A 576 23.63 -177.44 -11.72
C TYR A 576 22.90 -178.06 -10.51
N PRO A 577 22.47 -179.35 -10.58
CA PRO A 577 21.44 -179.91 -9.69
C PRO A 577 22.02 -180.69 -8.51
N LYS A 578 22.78 -181.76 -8.78
CA LYS A 578 23.80 -182.18 -7.84
C LYS A 578 24.88 -181.10 -7.82
N PRO A 579 25.58 -180.97 -6.69
CA PRO A 579 26.75 -180.13 -6.62
C PRO A 579 27.74 -180.46 -7.78
N VAL A 580 28.33 -179.46 -8.47
CA VAL A 580 29.24 -179.70 -9.63
C VAL A 580 30.69 -179.53 -9.32
N ARG A 581 31.50 -180.20 -10.15
CA ARG A 581 32.86 -179.83 -10.55
C ARG A 581 33.01 -178.42 -11.15
N VAL A 582 32.79 -177.45 -10.28
CA VAL A 582 33.69 -176.31 -10.15
C VAL A 582 35.14 -176.75 -9.96
N CYS A 583 36.05 -175.82 -10.18
CA CYS A 583 37.35 -175.79 -9.53
C CYS A 583 37.14 -175.54 -8.04
N ASP A 584 38.07 -175.97 -7.20
CA ASP A 584 37.90 -175.92 -5.74
C ASP A 584 37.64 -174.49 -5.20
N THR A 585 37.97 -173.44 -5.98
CA THR A 585 37.62 -172.03 -5.71
C THR A 585 36.16 -171.65 -6.04
N CYS A 586 35.61 -172.06 -7.19
CA CYS A 586 34.22 -171.71 -7.54
C CYS A 586 33.18 -172.51 -6.73
N HIS A 587 33.65 -173.48 -5.93
CA HIS A 587 32.91 -174.18 -4.88
C HIS A 587 32.29 -173.26 -3.82
N THR A 588 32.62 -171.96 -3.78
CA THR A 588 32.06 -171.02 -2.79
C THR A 588 31.07 -170.00 -3.39
N LEU A 589 30.98 -169.88 -4.72
CA LEU A 589 30.22 -168.79 -5.40
C LEU A 589 28.68 -168.88 -5.26
N LEU A 590 28.17 -169.86 -4.51
CA LEU A 590 26.82 -170.44 -4.66
C LEU A 590 26.15 -170.71 -3.31
N LEU A 591 26.90 -171.17 -2.30
CA LEU A 591 26.38 -171.34 -0.93
C LEU A 591 25.86 -170.02 -0.34
N GLN A 592 26.35 -168.87 -0.80
CA GLN A 592 25.83 -167.54 -0.47
C GLN A 592 24.36 -167.32 -0.91
N ARG A 593 23.73 -168.27 -1.61
CA ARG A 593 22.37 -168.15 -2.17
C ARG A 593 21.40 -169.24 -1.70
N CYS A 594 21.87 -170.18 -0.88
CA CYS A 594 21.03 -171.13 -0.15
C CYS A 594 20.75 -170.69 1.30
N SER A 595 20.79 -169.38 1.55
CA SER A 595 19.69 -168.70 2.25
C SER A 595 18.77 -168.14 1.15
N SER A 596 17.97 -168.96 0.48
CA SER A 596 17.44 -170.25 0.95
C SER A 596 16.46 -170.14 2.12
N ASN A 597 15.50 -169.21 2.18
CA ASN A 597 15.21 -168.03 1.34
C ASN A 597 14.95 -166.83 2.25
N SER A 598 13.71 -166.34 2.28
CA SER A 598 13.24 -165.10 2.93
C SER A 598 13.57 -165.02 4.42
N SER A 599 13.37 -166.01 5.31
CA SER A 599 12.50 -167.22 5.33
C SER A 599 12.55 -168.17 4.13
#